data_AF-A0A957AJZ3-F1
#
_entry.id   AF-A0A957AJZ3-F1
#
_cell.length_a   1.000
_cell.length_b   1.000
_cell.length_c   1.000
_cell.angle_alpha   90.00
_cell.angle_beta   90.00
_cell.angle_gamma   90.00
#
_symmetry.space_group_name_H-M   'P 1'
#
loop_
_entity.id
_entity.type
_entity.pdbx_description
1 polymer ?
#
loop_
_entity_poly.entity_id
_entity_poly.type
_entity_poly.pdbx_seq_one_letter_code
_entity_poly.pdbx_strand_id
1 'polypeptide(L)'
;MPVLLPGVLLQETAAAALSENATVILLSLYVLLLAIFLGFELIGKVPATLHTPLMSGTNAIHGIVVLGAMIILGSIHGESTLDNALKVLAFVAVVLGSANVFGGFVVTDRMLEMFKRKPATKSGGK
;
A
#
# COMPACT_ATOMS: atom_id res chain seq x y z
N MET A 1 44.78 -29.43 6.93
CA MET A 1 43.59 -28.57 6.97
C MET A 1 43.43 -27.95 5.60
N PRO A 2 42.32 -28.15 4.87
CA PRO A 2 42.18 -27.57 3.55
C PRO A 2 42.06 -26.05 3.69
N VAL A 3 43.03 -25.32 3.15
CA VAL A 3 42.95 -23.86 2.99
C VAL A 3 42.03 -23.62 1.80
N LEU A 4 40.76 -23.30 2.07
CA LEU A 4 39.80 -22.88 1.05
C LEU A 4 40.31 -21.60 0.38
N LEU A 5 40.65 -21.70 -0.91
CA LEU A 5 41.09 -20.58 -1.73
C LEU A 5 40.05 -19.45 -1.69
N PRO A 6 40.46 -18.17 -1.60
CA PRO A 6 39.55 -17.03 -1.45
C PRO A 6 38.45 -16.95 -2.55
N GLY A 7 38.71 -17.50 -3.74
CA GLY A 7 37.71 -17.58 -4.82
C GLY A 7 36.51 -18.49 -4.52
N VAL A 8 36.66 -19.54 -3.70
CA VAL A 8 35.56 -20.44 -3.35
C VAL A 8 34.60 -19.78 -2.36
N LEU A 9 35.12 -18.99 -1.42
CA LEU A 9 34.32 -18.22 -0.45
C LEU A 9 33.53 -17.08 -1.14
N LEU A 10 34.12 -16.45 -2.17
CA LEU A 10 33.43 -15.46 -2.99
C LEU A 10 32.30 -16.08 -3.84
N GLN A 11 32.51 -17.29 -4.34
CA GLN A 11 31.48 -18.02 -5.11
C GLN A 11 30.28 -18.43 -4.23
N GLU A 12 30.53 -18.93 -3.01
CA GLU A 12 29.49 -19.32 -2.04
C GLU A 12 28.65 -18.13 -1.56
N THR A 13 29.30 -17.00 -1.26
CA THR A 13 28.60 -15.77 -0.83
C THR A 13 27.75 -15.16 -1.94
N ALA A 14 28.24 -15.17 -3.19
CA ALA A 14 27.45 -14.73 -4.34
C ALA A 14 26.26 -15.68 -4.62
N ALA A 15 26.45 -16.99 -4.49
CA ALA A 15 25.38 -17.98 -4.66
C ALA A 15 24.30 -17.86 -3.58
N ALA A 16 24.68 -17.61 -2.32
CA ALA A 16 23.75 -17.38 -1.22
C ALA A 16 22.92 -16.09 -1.42
N ALA A 17 23.56 -14.99 -1.84
CA ALA A 17 22.86 -13.74 -2.13
C ALA A 17 21.89 -13.88 -3.32
N LEU A 18 22.29 -14.56 -4.39
CA LEU A 18 21.41 -14.85 -5.53
C LEU A 18 20.20 -15.70 -5.10
N SER A 19 20.39 -16.67 -4.20
CA SER A 19 19.32 -17.50 -3.66
C SER A 19 18.33 -16.71 -2.80
N GLU A 20 18.82 -15.80 -1.95
CA GLU A 20 17.99 -14.91 -1.13
C GLU A 20 17.13 -13.99 -2.02
N ASN A 21 17.74 -13.30 -2.98
CA ASN A 21 17.02 -12.43 -3.92
C ASN A 21 15.99 -13.21 -4.76
N ALA A 22 16.35 -14.41 -5.23
CA ALA A 22 15.43 -15.28 -5.94
C ALA A 22 14.22 -15.65 -5.07
N THR A 23 14.45 -15.97 -3.79
CA THR A 23 13.40 -16.33 -2.84
C THR A 23 12.45 -15.15 -2.59
N VAL A 24 12.99 -13.94 -2.37
CA VAL A 24 12.18 -12.72 -2.18
C VAL A 24 11.34 -12.40 -3.41
N ILE A 25 11.91 -12.53 -4.61
CA ILE A 25 11.18 -12.29 -5.87
C ILE A 25 10.08 -13.34 -6.06
N LEU A 26 10.39 -14.63 -5.88
CA LEU A 26 9.40 -15.71 -6.00
C LEU A 26 8.27 -15.54 -4.98
N LEU A 27 8.58 -15.18 -3.74
CA LEU A 27 7.59 -14.90 -2.70
C LEU A 27 6.73 -13.68 -3.08
N SER A 28 7.34 -12.60 -3.56
CA SER A 28 6.62 -11.38 -3.97
C SER A 28 5.66 -11.65 -5.14
N LEU A 29 6.10 -12.44 -6.13
CA LEU A 29 5.25 -12.88 -7.23
C LEU A 29 4.13 -13.79 -6.75
N TYR A 30 4.42 -14.70 -5.82
CA TYR A 30 3.42 -15.59 -5.24
C TYR A 30 2.33 -14.78 -4.51
N VAL A 31 2.72 -13.83 -3.66
CA VAL A 31 1.80 -12.92 -2.96
C VAL A 31 1.02 -12.07 -3.96
N LEU A 32 1.66 -11.53 -4.99
CA LEU A 32 1.01 -10.75 -6.04
C LEU A 32 -0.09 -11.56 -6.75
N LEU A 33 0.22 -12.78 -7.18
CA LEU A 33 -0.73 -13.65 -7.86
C LEU A 33 -1.91 -14.00 -6.96
N LEU A 34 -1.66 -14.43 -5.72
CA LEU A 34 -2.71 -14.73 -4.76
C LEU A 34 -3.58 -13.51 -4.44
N ALA A 35 -2.97 -12.32 -4.32
CA ALA A 35 -3.70 -11.08 -4.08
C ALA A 35 -4.62 -10.70 -5.26
N ILE A 36 -4.20 -10.94 -6.51
CA ILE A 36 -5.04 -10.72 -7.70
C ILE A 36 -6.24 -11.67 -7.68
N PHE A 37 -6.02 -12.97 -7.46
CA PHE A 37 -7.12 -13.95 -7.35
C PHE A 37 -8.09 -13.58 -6.22
N LEU A 38 -7.56 -13.20 -5.06
CA LEU A 38 -8.36 -12.76 -3.93
C LEU A 38 -9.19 -11.50 -4.27
N GLY A 39 -8.58 -10.52 -4.93
CA GLY A 39 -9.27 -9.29 -5.36
C GLY A 39 -10.46 -9.58 -6.29
N PHE A 40 -10.27 -10.47 -7.26
CA PHE A 40 -11.34 -10.90 -8.17
C PHE A 40 -12.51 -11.56 -7.41
N GLU A 41 -12.20 -12.52 -6.54
CA GLU A 41 -13.20 -13.28 -5.78
C GLU A 41 -13.98 -12.40 -4.79
N LEU A 42 -13.31 -11.42 -4.18
CA LEU A 42 -13.94 -10.47 -3.25
C LEU A 42 -14.87 -9.50 -3.96
N ILE A 43 -14.42 -8.87 -5.05
CA ILE A 43 -15.22 -7.87 -5.79
C ILE A 43 -16.43 -8.54 -6.45
N GLY A 44 -16.28 -9.78 -6.96
CA GLY A 44 -17.37 -10.53 -7.59
C GLY A 44 -18.56 -10.84 -6.68
N LYS A 45 -18.38 -10.73 -5.35
CA LYS A 45 -19.43 -11.01 -4.35
C LYS A 45 -20.10 -9.77 -3.76
N VAL A 46 -19.73 -8.57 -4.22
CA VAL A 46 -20.31 -7.32 -3.70
C VAL A 46 -21.66 -7.04 -4.39
N PRO A 47 -22.74 -6.76 -3.65
CA PRO A 47 -24.03 -6.42 -4.24
C PRO A 47 -23.98 -5.08 -4.98
N ALA A 48 -24.84 -4.92 -6.00
CA ALA A 48 -24.81 -3.75 -6.88
C ALA A 48 -24.98 -2.40 -6.16
N THR A 49 -25.72 -2.40 -5.04
CA THR A 49 -25.93 -1.21 -4.19
C THR A 49 -24.65 -0.67 -3.57
N LEU A 50 -23.60 -1.50 -3.47
CA LEU A 50 -22.33 -1.14 -2.85
C LEU A 50 -21.22 -0.83 -3.87
N HIS A 51 -21.45 -0.89 -5.19
CA HIS A 51 -20.38 -0.61 -6.16
C HIS A 51 -19.82 0.82 -6.04
N THR A 52 -20.65 1.82 -5.80
CA THR A 52 -20.19 3.21 -5.65
C THR A 52 -19.43 3.43 -4.32
N PRO A 53 -19.92 2.98 -3.16
CA PRO A 53 -19.12 2.95 -1.94
C PRO A 53 -17.82 2.15 -2.08
N LEU A 54 -17.86 1.00 -2.78
CA LEU A 54 -16.69 0.15 -3.02
C LEU A 54 -15.66 0.87 -3.90
N MET A 55 -16.11 1.56 -4.95
CA MET A 55 -15.25 2.36 -5.83
C MET A 55 -14.54 3.47 -5.04
N SER A 56 -15.23 4.13 -4.11
CA SER A 56 -14.61 5.12 -3.21
C SER A 56 -13.68 4.45 -2.19
N GLY A 57 -14.05 3.30 -1.64
CA GLY A 57 -13.25 2.56 -0.67
C GLY A 57 -11.92 2.08 -1.26
N THR A 58 -11.91 1.55 -2.48
CA THR A 58 -10.67 1.17 -3.17
C THR A 58 -9.82 2.39 -3.51
N ASN A 59 -10.43 3.57 -3.72
CA ASN A 59 -9.72 4.83 -3.85
C ASN A 59 -8.98 5.24 -2.56
N ALA A 60 -9.50 4.91 -1.38
CA ALA A 60 -8.81 5.14 -0.10
C ALA A 60 -7.66 4.13 0.13
N ILE A 61 -7.85 2.87 -0.29
CA ILE A 61 -6.88 1.79 -0.07
C ILE A 61 -5.61 1.99 -0.90
N HIS A 62 -5.72 2.42 -2.16
CA HIS A 62 -4.52 2.69 -2.98
C HIS A 62 -3.69 3.87 -2.45
N GLY A 63 -4.23 4.65 -1.51
CA GLY A 63 -3.50 5.66 -0.75
C GLY A 63 -2.28 5.14 0.02
N ILE A 64 -2.05 3.81 0.06
CA ILE A 64 -0.79 3.17 0.50
C ILE A 64 0.47 3.79 -0.12
N VAL A 65 0.35 4.46 -1.26
CA VAL A 65 1.41 5.28 -1.88
C VAL A 65 2.08 6.25 -0.89
N VAL A 66 1.35 6.72 0.13
CA VAL A 66 1.92 7.58 1.20
C VAL A 66 3.09 6.91 1.93
N LEU A 67 3.07 5.58 2.13
CA LEU A 67 4.18 4.86 2.75
C LEU A 67 5.42 4.88 1.86
N GLY A 68 5.25 4.70 0.55
CA GLY A 68 6.35 4.78 -0.41
C GLY A 68 6.97 6.18 -0.41
N ALA A 69 6.16 7.23 -0.42
CA ALA A 69 6.63 8.61 -0.33
C ALA A 69 7.38 8.89 0.99
N MET A 70 6.89 8.36 2.11
CA MET A 70 7.52 8.53 3.43
C MET A 70 8.88 7.82 3.51
N ILE A 71 8.98 6.60 2.96
CA ILE A 71 10.26 5.86 2.89
C ILE A 71 11.26 6.64 2.02
N ILE A 72 10.83 7.14 0.86
CA ILE A 72 11.70 7.94 -0.03
C ILE A 72 12.18 9.20 0.70
N LEU A 73 11.27 9.96 1.31
CA LEU A 73 11.62 11.17 2.05
C LEU A 73 12.63 10.87 3.17
N GLY A 74 12.44 9.79 3.91
CA GLY A 74 13.35 9.34 4.97
C GLY A 74 14.70 8.81 4.47
N SER A 75 14.81 8.42 3.19
CA SER A 75 16.05 7.90 2.60
C SER A 75 16.99 9.00 2.03
N ILE A 76 16.51 10.23 1.88
CA ILE A 76 17.31 11.33 1.31
C ILE A 76 18.14 12.00 2.41
N HIS A 77 19.43 11.66 2.47
CA HIS A 77 20.36 12.16 3.48
C HIS A 77 21.27 13.28 2.98
N GLY A 78 21.36 13.50 1.67
CA GLY A 78 22.23 14.53 1.08
C GLY A 78 21.71 15.96 1.29
N GLU A 79 22.61 16.92 1.14
CA GLU A 79 22.32 18.36 1.26
C GLU A 79 22.55 19.13 -0.04
N SER A 80 22.75 18.43 -1.16
CA SER A 80 22.90 19.10 -2.45
C SER A 80 21.61 19.84 -2.83
N THR A 81 21.71 20.82 -3.73
CA THR A 81 20.53 21.53 -4.27
C THR A 81 19.50 20.56 -4.85
N LEU A 82 19.97 19.47 -5.47
CA LEU A 82 19.13 18.41 -6.01
C LEU A 82 18.44 17.63 -4.88
N ASP A 83 19.15 17.25 -3.82
CA ASP A 83 18.57 16.52 -2.69
C ASP A 83 17.50 17.35 -1.98
N ASN A 84 17.72 18.65 -1.83
CA ASN A 84 16.74 19.57 -1.25
C ASN A 84 15.47 19.65 -2.13
N ALA A 85 15.62 19.69 -3.46
CA ALA A 85 14.49 19.64 -4.38
C ALA A 85 13.72 18.31 -4.26
N LEU A 86 14.43 17.17 -4.16
CA LEU A 86 13.82 15.85 -3.97
C LEU A 86 13.09 15.74 -2.64
N LYS A 87 13.63 16.30 -1.54
CA LYS A 87 12.95 16.35 -0.23
C LYS A 87 11.64 17.11 -0.31
N VAL A 88 11.63 18.27 -0.98
CA VAL A 88 10.40 19.06 -1.17
C VAL A 88 9.39 18.26 -1.99
N LEU A 89 9.82 17.63 -3.08
CA LEU A 89 8.93 16.82 -3.90
C LEU A 89 8.37 15.61 -3.14
N ALA A 90 9.20 14.90 -2.38
CA ALA A 90 8.79 13.78 -1.55
C ALA A 90 7.85 14.22 -0.42
N PHE A 91 8.08 15.40 0.17
CA PHE A 91 7.16 16.00 1.14
C PHE A 91 5.79 16.30 0.52
N VAL A 92 5.75 16.90 -0.67
CA VAL A 92 4.49 17.12 -1.41
C VAL A 92 3.80 15.78 -1.71
N ALA A 93 4.55 14.75 -2.10
CA ALA A 93 4.00 13.41 -2.33
C ALA A 93 3.39 12.81 -1.06
N VAL A 94 4.01 13.00 0.11
CA VAL A 94 3.44 12.57 1.41
C VAL A 94 2.14 13.32 1.70
N VAL A 95 2.09 14.64 1.48
CA VAL A 95 0.88 15.44 1.69
C VAL A 95 -0.26 14.99 0.78
N LEU A 96 0.03 14.81 -0.52
CA LEU A 96 -0.96 14.34 -1.49
C LEU A 96 -1.43 12.90 -1.21
N GLY A 97 -0.50 12.01 -0.84
CA GLY A 97 -0.83 10.64 -0.43
C GLY A 97 -1.71 10.62 0.82
N SER A 98 -1.39 11.45 1.82
CA SER A 98 -2.20 11.61 3.02
C SER A 98 -3.60 12.13 2.68
N ALA A 99 -3.71 13.13 1.81
CA ALA A 99 -4.99 13.67 1.36
C ALA A 99 -5.84 12.60 0.64
N ASN A 100 -5.23 11.72 -0.16
CA ASN A 100 -5.93 10.60 -0.79
C ASN A 100 -6.48 9.60 0.25
N VAL A 101 -5.67 9.21 1.24
CA VAL A 101 -6.07 8.32 2.33
C VAL A 101 -7.22 8.93 3.12
N PHE A 102 -7.01 10.12 3.72
CA PHE A 102 -8.02 10.76 4.57
C PHE A 102 -9.28 11.13 3.79
N GLY A 103 -9.14 11.72 2.60
CA GLY A 103 -10.27 12.09 1.75
C GLY A 103 -11.07 10.87 1.30
N GLY A 104 -10.39 9.80 0.89
CA GLY A 104 -11.02 8.54 0.50
C GLY A 104 -11.82 7.92 1.64
N PHE A 105 -11.27 7.87 2.85
CA PHE A 105 -11.98 7.31 4.02
C PHE A 105 -13.18 8.16 4.45
N VAL A 106 -13.06 9.49 4.47
CA VAL A 106 -14.18 10.40 4.83
C VAL A 106 -15.32 10.29 3.82
N VAL A 107 -15.02 10.26 2.52
CA VAL A 107 -16.04 10.13 1.47
C VAL A 107 -16.72 8.76 1.56
N THR A 108 -15.95 7.70 1.78
CA THR A 108 -16.48 6.34 1.91
C THR A 108 -17.38 6.21 3.14
N ASP A 109 -17.00 6.77 4.29
CA ASP A 109 -17.83 6.74 5.50
C ASP A 109 -19.17 7.45 5.27
N ARG A 110 -19.15 8.65 4.69
CA ARG A 110 -20.38 9.36 4.30
C ARG A 110 -21.26 8.57 3.34
N MET A 111 -20.65 7.81 2.42
CA MET A 111 -21.40 6.92 1.52
C MET A 111 -22.03 5.75 2.28
N LEU A 112 -21.32 5.17 3.25
CA LEU A 112 -21.78 4.04 4.05
C LEU A 112 -22.82 4.43 5.11
N GLU A 113 -22.82 5.68 5.57
CA GLU A 113 -23.85 6.22 6.46
C GLU A 113 -25.26 6.11 5.88
N MET A 114 -25.40 6.14 4.56
CA MET A 114 -26.69 5.99 3.87
C MET A 114 -27.29 4.58 4.02
N PHE A 115 -26.50 3.59 4.44
CA PHE A 115 -26.98 2.23 4.73
C PHE A 115 -27.34 2.01 6.21
N LYS A 116 -27.03 2.98 7.09
CA LYS A 116 -27.40 2.92 8.50
C LYS A 116 -28.91 3.23 8.62
N ARG A 117 -29.68 2.31 9.19
CA ARG A 117 -31.10 2.56 9.49
C ARG A 117 -31.21 3.74 10.47
N LYS A 118 -31.99 4.75 10.12
CA LYS A 118 -32.28 5.89 11.00
C LYS A 118 -32.89 5.35 12.31
N PRO A 119 -32.41 5.75 13.50
CA PRO A 119 -33.02 5.33 14.75
C PRO A 119 -34.48 5.76 14.74
N ALA A 120 -35.38 4.83 15.10
CA ALA A 120 -36.80 5.10 15.17
C ALA A 120 -37.03 6.24 16.17
N THR A 121 -37.28 7.45 15.65
CA THR A 121 -37.80 8.53 16.47
C THR A 121 -39.16 8.05 16.96
N LYS A 122 -39.28 7.74 18.26
CA LYS A 122 -40.58 7.51 18.89
C LYS A 122 -41.45 8.70 18.54
N SER A 123 -42.43 8.47 17.66
CA SER A 123 -43.51 9.39 17.37
C SER A 123 -44.14 9.78 18.71
N GLY A 124 -43.90 11.02 19.15
CA GLY A 124 -44.56 11.59 20.29
C GLY A 124 -46.01 11.82 19.92
N GLY A 125 -46.86 10.86 20.26
CA GLY A 125 -48.30 11.06 20.28
C GLY A 125 -48.66 12.01 21.43
N LYS A 126 -49.11 13.21 21.07
CA LYS A 126 -50.17 13.94 21.76
C LYS A 126 -50.99 14.68 20.71
#